data_AF-A0A955L3J3-F1
#
_entry.id   AF-A0A955L3J3-F1
#
_cell.length_a   1.000
_cell.length_b   1.000
_cell.length_c   1.000
_cell.angle_alpha   90.00
_cell.angle_beta   90.00
_cell.angle_gamma   90.00
#
_symmetry.space_group_name_H-M   'P 1'
#
loop_
_entity.id
_entity.type
_entity.pdbx_description
1 polymer ?
#
loop_
_entity_poly.entity_id
_entity_poly.type
_entity_poly.pdbx_seq_one_letter_code
_entity_poly.pdbx_strand_id
1 'polypeptide(L)'
;MSGNIGIFAQSDEEFNSFKQIADELTRPSDNANQKYFELKVPIILKDPDAEFTHLYVRKFDPSEYGKNKGDIDFVTDLESYKKYKQEVVNSKYPEAQMYDRPGWDTIQINKPEVDVVAYLTTTEFARKVRVKFDNLTQL
;
A
#
# COMPACT_ATOMS: atom_id res chain seq x y z
N MET A 1 -16.72 6.27 -2.18
CA MET A 1 -15.73 5.46 -1.40
C MET A 1 -14.64 6.38 -0.89
N SER A 2 -14.14 6.19 0.34
CA SER A 2 -13.00 6.96 0.85
C SER A 2 -11.70 6.16 0.67
N GLY A 3 -10.72 6.72 -0.03
CA GLY A 3 -9.46 6.07 -0.37
C GLY A 3 -8.23 6.92 -0.06
N ASN A 4 -7.07 6.34 -0.35
CA ASN A 4 -5.78 7.01 -0.28
C ASN A 4 -5.16 7.03 -1.69
N ILE A 5 -4.36 8.04 -1.99
CA ILE A 5 -3.55 8.08 -3.22
C ILE A 5 -2.10 7.75 -2.86
N GLY A 6 -1.52 6.79 -3.56
CA GLY A 6 -0.10 6.48 -3.53
C GLY A 6 0.60 7.03 -4.77
N ILE A 7 1.68 7.78 -4.58
CA ILE A 7 2.59 8.21 -5.65
C ILE A 7 3.90 7.43 -5.50
N PHE A 8 4.34 6.77 -6.56
CA PHE A 8 5.49 5.87 -6.55
C PHE A 8 6.63 6.51 -7.34
N ALA A 9 7.57 7.11 -6.62
CA ALA A 9 8.74 7.73 -7.24
C ALA A 9 9.64 6.67 -7.89
N GLN A 10 10.21 7.00 -9.05
CA GLN A 10 11.13 6.15 -9.81
C GLN A 10 12.59 6.54 -9.57
N SER A 11 12.85 7.64 -8.84
CA SER A 11 14.18 8.08 -8.45
C SER A 11 14.15 8.86 -7.13
N ASP A 12 15.33 9.10 -6.56
CA ASP A 12 15.48 9.95 -5.37
C ASP A 12 15.14 11.42 -5.68
N GLU A 13 15.40 11.89 -6.90
CA GLU A 13 15.05 13.23 -7.35
C GLU A 13 13.53 13.42 -7.45
N GLU A 14 12.83 12.46 -8.06
CA GLU A 14 11.36 12.46 -8.10
C GLU A 14 10.77 12.37 -6.70
N PHE A 15 11.32 11.51 -5.85
CA PHE A 15 10.84 11.37 -4.48
C PHE A 15 10.93 12.70 -3.72
N ASN A 16 12.07 13.40 -3.81
CA ASN A 16 12.25 14.70 -3.16
C ASN A 16 11.28 15.75 -3.71
N SER A 17 11.08 15.77 -5.03
CA SER A 17 10.14 16.69 -5.69
C SER A 17 8.70 16.43 -5.25
N PHE A 18 8.25 15.17 -5.24
CA PHE A 18 6.92 14.79 -4.78
C PHE A 18 6.73 15.02 -3.28
N LYS A 19 7.78 14.89 -2.46
CA LYS A 19 7.71 15.20 -1.04
C LYS A 19 7.46 16.68 -0.79
N GLN A 20 8.11 17.57 -1.52
CA GLN A 20 7.86 19.02 -1.42
C GLN A 20 6.39 19.35 -1.76
N ILE A 21 5.88 18.80 -2.87
CA ILE A 21 4.47 18.96 -3.26
C ILE A 21 3.53 18.38 -2.19
N ALA A 22 3.84 17.20 -1.66
CA ALA A 22 3.02 16.58 -0.62
C ALA A 22 2.97 17.43 0.66
N ASP A 23 4.07 18.05 1.07
CA ASP A 23 4.13 18.92 2.26
C ASP A 23 3.26 20.19 2.07
N GLU A 24 3.13 20.68 0.83
CA GLU A 24 2.20 21.78 0.50
C GLU A 24 0.73 21.34 0.52
N LEU A 25 0.44 20.09 0.13
CA LEU A 25 -0.94 19.58 0.00
C LEU A 25 -1.50 18.94 1.27
N THR A 26 -0.66 18.55 2.23
CA THR A 26 -1.06 17.72 3.38
C THR A 26 -0.93 18.44 4.73
N ARG A 27 -1.69 17.98 5.72
CA ARG A 27 -1.58 18.44 7.10
C ARG A 27 -0.31 17.83 7.74
N PRO A 28 0.39 18.59 8.60
CA PRO A 28 1.49 18.02 9.38
C PRO A 28 0.97 16.90 10.29
N SER A 29 1.83 15.93 10.57
CA SER A 29 1.55 14.80 11.47
C SER A 29 2.56 14.81 12.59
N ASP A 30 2.09 14.67 13.83
CA ASP A 30 2.94 14.53 15.02
C ASP A 30 3.61 13.14 15.10
N ASN A 31 3.15 12.19 14.28
CA ASN A 31 3.72 10.86 14.16
C ASN A 31 4.78 10.83 13.04
N ALA A 32 6.06 10.74 13.42
CA ALA A 32 7.19 10.64 12.48
C ALA A 32 7.19 9.36 11.63
N ASN A 33 6.49 8.32 12.09
CA ASN A 33 6.33 7.05 11.39
C ASN A 33 5.06 7.00 10.52
N GLN A 34 4.31 8.10 10.43
CA GLN A 34 3.11 8.17 9.60
C GLN A 34 3.46 7.93 8.13
N LYS A 35 2.75 6.98 7.49
CA LYS A 35 2.91 6.68 6.06
C LYS A 35 1.96 7.52 5.20
N TYR A 36 0.72 7.70 5.64
CA TYR A 36 -0.33 8.40 4.90
C TYR A 36 -0.62 9.75 5.54
N PHE A 37 -0.49 10.84 4.81
CA PHE A 37 -0.71 12.20 5.30
C PHE A 37 -2.08 12.70 4.84
N GLU A 38 -2.86 13.28 5.75
CA GLU A 38 -4.18 13.83 5.45
C GLU A 38 -4.05 15.01 4.48
N LEU A 39 -4.82 15.02 3.41
CA LEU A 39 -4.89 16.13 2.47
C LEU A 39 -5.59 17.34 3.12
N LYS A 40 -5.08 18.55 2.89
CA LYS A 40 -5.74 19.80 3.32
C LYS A 40 -7.12 19.96 2.66
N VAL A 41 -7.23 19.49 1.42
CA VAL A 41 -8.46 19.44 0.62
C VAL A 41 -8.55 18.06 -0.03
N PRO A 42 -9.64 17.30 0.17
CA PRO A 42 -9.83 16.01 -0.48
C PRO A 42 -9.82 16.10 -2.00
N ILE A 43 -9.29 15.07 -2.67
CA ILE A 43 -9.39 14.92 -4.13
C ILE A 43 -10.66 14.12 -4.43
N ILE A 44 -11.57 14.72 -5.21
CA ILE A 44 -12.86 14.11 -5.56
C ILE A 44 -12.85 13.76 -7.04
N LEU A 45 -12.96 12.47 -7.35
CA LEU A 45 -13.22 11.97 -8.70
C LEU A 45 -14.72 11.73 -8.85
N LYS A 46 -15.27 12.15 -9.99
CA LYS A 46 -16.71 11.96 -10.30
C LYS A 46 -17.01 10.63 -10.99
N ASP A 47 -15.99 10.01 -11.59
CA ASP A 47 -16.11 8.71 -12.26
C ASP A 47 -14.78 7.94 -12.14
N PRO A 48 -14.71 6.91 -11.26
CA PRO A 48 -15.74 6.52 -10.30
C PRO A 48 -15.94 7.57 -9.19
N ASP A 49 -17.12 7.59 -8.56
CA ASP A 49 -17.42 8.46 -7.41
C ASP A 49 -16.56 8.08 -6.18
N ALA A 50 -15.41 8.75 -6.07
CA ALA A 50 -14.37 8.43 -5.10
C ALA A 50 -13.79 9.70 -4.49
N GLU A 51 -13.63 9.66 -3.16
CA GLU A 51 -13.04 10.71 -2.37
C GLU A 51 -11.71 10.22 -1.79
N PHE A 52 -10.63 10.92 -2.09
CA PHE A 52 -9.32 10.61 -1.55
C PHE A 52 -8.94 11.66 -0.52
N THR A 53 -8.73 11.20 0.71
CA THR A 53 -8.48 12.07 1.86
C THR A 53 -7.03 12.03 2.33
N HIS A 54 -6.24 11.09 1.84
CA HIS A 54 -4.84 10.95 2.22
C HIS A 54 -3.93 10.74 1.01
N LEU A 55 -2.69 11.20 1.17
CA LEU A 55 -1.60 11.05 0.22
C LEU A 55 -0.43 10.30 0.85
N TYR A 56 0.18 9.40 0.09
CA TYR A 56 1.44 8.75 0.42
C TYR A 56 2.38 8.86 -0.77
N VAL A 57 3.65 9.22 -0.51
CA VAL A 57 4.71 9.18 -1.51
C VAL A 57 5.67 8.05 -1.14
N ARG A 58 5.76 7.03 -1.99
CA ARG A 58 6.71 5.92 -1.87
C ARG A 58 8.03 6.31 -2.52
N LYS A 59 9.12 6.18 -1.76
CA LYS A 59 10.49 6.25 -2.30
C LYS A 59 10.75 5.05 -3.20
N PHE A 60 11.52 5.26 -4.27
CA PHE A 60 12.02 4.18 -5.10
C PHE A 60 12.68 3.09 -4.24
N ASP A 61 12.33 1.84 -4.52
CA ASP A 61 12.81 0.67 -3.81
C ASP A 61 13.45 -0.28 -4.83
N PRO A 62 14.78 -0.40 -4.88
CA PRO A 62 15.46 -1.23 -5.88
C PRO A 62 15.38 -2.72 -5.56
N SER A 63 14.76 -3.12 -4.44
CA SER A 63 14.59 -4.54 -4.11
C SER A 63 13.50 -5.20 -4.94
N GLU A 64 13.39 -6.52 -4.86
CA GLU A 64 12.31 -7.29 -5.50
C GLU A 64 10.90 -6.86 -5.04
N TYR A 65 10.80 -6.22 -3.89
CA TYR A 65 9.56 -5.68 -3.31
C TYR A 65 9.14 -4.32 -3.91
N GLY A 66 10.03 -3.66 -4.66
CA GLY A 66 9.80 -2.37 -5.30
C GLY A 66 9.63 -2.42 -6.82
N LYS A 67 9.49 -3.62 -7.38
CA LYS A 67 9.38 -3.82 -8.83
C LYS A 67 8.12 -3.23 -9.49
N ASN A 68 7.03 -3.06 -8.73
CA ASN A 68 5.75 -2.58 -9.25
C ASN A 68 5.64 -1.06 -9.08
N LYS A 69 5.15 -0.36 -10.11
CA LYS A 69 4.95 1.10 -10.08
C LYS A 69 3.69 1.57 -9.36
N GLY A 70 2.92 0.64 -8.80
CA GLY A 70 1.80 0.95 -7.93
C GLY A 70 1.40 -0.24 -7.08
N ASP A 71 0.61 0.02 -6.04
CA ASP A 71 -0.06 -1.01 -5.26
C ASP A 71 -1.53 -0.65 -4.97
N ILE A 72 -2.34 -1.68 -4.73
CA ILE A 72 -3.73 -1.54 -4.26
C ILE A 72 -3.93 -2.53 -3.12
N ASP A 73 -4.35 -2.02 -1.96
CA ASP A 73 -4.63 -2.84 -0.78
C ASP A 73 -6.12 -3.22 -0.72
N PHE A 74 -6.40 -4.52 -0.70
CA PHE A 74 -7.69 -5.11 -0.37
C PHE A 74 -7.67 -5.66 1.05
N VAL A 75 -8.70 -5.31 1.81
CA VAL A 75 -8.85 -5.71 3.20
C VAL A 75 -10.08 -6.58 3.35
N THR A 76 -9.91 -7.74 3.99
CA THR A 76 -11.00 -8.68 4.28
C THR A 76 -10.97 -9.12 5.75
N ASP A 77 -11.99 -9.88 6.16
CA ASP A 77 -12.04 -10.50 7.49
C ASP A 77 -11.09 -11.71 7.58
N LEU A 78 -10.78 -12.15 8.80
CA LEU A 78 -9.80 -13.21 9.06
C LEU A 78 -10.20 -14.55 8.43
N GLU A 79 -11.48 -14.91 8.44
CA GLU A 79 -11.95 -16.21 7.96
C GLU A 79 -11.92 -16.25 6.43
N SER A 80 -12.38 -15.18 5.78
CA SER A 80 -12.22 -14.98 4.34
C SER A 80 -10.74 -15.04 3.94
N TYR A 81 -9.87 -14.32 4.65
CA TYR A 81 -8.43 -14.32 4.38
C TYR A 81 -7.81 -15.72 4.49
N LYS A 82 -8.09 -16.46 5.57
CA LYS A 82 -7.61 -17.85 5.76
C LYS A 82 -8.03 -18.76 4.61
N LYS A 83 -9.28 -18.65 4.16
CA LYS A 83 -9.78 -19.41 3.01
C LYS A 83 -8.99 -19.09 1.75
N TYR A 84 -8.85 -17.80 1.40
CA TYR A 84 -8.07 -17.39 0.23
C TYR A 84 -6.61 -17.83 0.33
N LYS A 85 -5.99 -17.72 1.51
CA LYS A 85 -4.63 -18.18 1.76
C LYS A 85 -4.45 -19.67 1.49
N GLN A 86 -5.38 -20.51 1.96
CA GLN A 86 -5.35 -21.95 1.64
C GLN A 86 -5.52 -22.22 0.14
N GLU A 87 -6.41 -21.49 -0.53
CA GLU A 87 -6.61 -21.62 -1.97
C GLU A 87 -5.35 -21.23 -2.78
N VAL A 88 -4.64 -20.19 -2.35
CA VAL A 88 -3.34 -19.77 -2.92
C VAL A 88 -2.27 -20.83 -2.68
N VAL A 89 -2.16 -21.37 -1.45
CA VAL A 89 -1.19 -22.44 -1.13
C VAL A 89 -1.46 -23.71 -1.95
N ASN A 90 -2.72 -23.99 -2.27
CA ASN A 90 -3.13 -25.09 -3.14
C ASN A 90 -3.04 -24.76 -4.64
N SER A 91 -2.39 -23.66 -5.01
CA SER A 91 -2.18 -23.21 -6.39
C SER A 91 -3.48 -23.03 -7.20
N LYS A 92 -4.59 -22.70 -6.54
CA LYS A 92 -5.87 -22.45 -7.22
C LYS A 92 -5.82 -21.19 -8.11
N TYR A 93 -4.97 -20.23 -7.74
CA TYR A 93 -4.83 -18.92 -8.38
C TYR A 93 -3.39 -18.73 -8.87
N PRO A 94 -3.09 -18.94 -10.16
CA PRO A 94 -1.74 -18.82 -10.72
C PRO A 94 -1.12 -17.43 -10.57
N GLU A 95 -1.93 -16.38 -10.50
CA GLU A 95 -1.52 -14.98 -10.38
C GLU A 95 -1.22 -14.56 -8.92
N ALA A 96 -1.59 -15.39 -7.96
CA ALA A 96 -1.53 -15.07 -6.54
C ALA A 96 -0.48 -15.91 -5.83
N GLN A 97 0.25 -15.28 -4.91
CA GLN A 97 1.24 -15.96 -4.09
C GLN A 97 1.33 -15.30 -2.72
N MET A 98 1.89 -16.01 -1.74
CA MET A 98 2.23 -15.39 -0.47
C MET A 98 3.30 -14.33 -0.70
N TYR A 99 3.10 -13.15 -0.11
CA TYR A 99 4.13 -12.12 -0.09
C TYR A 99 5.22 -12.54 0.89
N ASP A 100 6.43 -12.69 0.40
CA ASP A 100 7.56 -13.31 1.08
C ASP A 100 8.39 -12.32 1.92
N ARG A 101 7.88 -11.10 2.12
CA ARG A 101 8.51 -10.12 3.00
C ARG A 101 8.42 -10.56 4.47
N PRO A 102 9.53 -10.63 5.21
CA PRO A 102 9.51 -11.04 6.62
C PRO A 102 8.55 -10.21 7.48
N GLY A 103 7.72 -10.90 8.28
CA GLY A 103 6.74 -10.28 9.17
C GLY A 103 5.45 -9.81 8.50
N TRP A 104 5.28 -10.05 7.21
CA TRP A 104 4.06 -9.72 6.46
C TRP A 104 3.21 -10.96 6.22
N ASP A 105 1.96 -10.93 6.70
CA ASP A 105 0.96 -11.93 6.32
C ASP A 105 0.03 -11.29 5.29
N THR A 106 0.41 -11.42 4.02
CA THR A 106 -0.27 -10.78 2.91
C THR A 106 -0.16 -11.66 1.68
N ILE A 107 -1.24 -11.75 0.91
CA ILE A 107 -1.24 -12.37 -0.41
C ILE A 107 -0.97 -11.25 -1.42
N GLN A 108 -0.02 -11.46 -2.33
CA GLN A 108 0.19 -10.58 -3.48
C GLN A 108 -0.41 -11.20 -4.74
N ILE A 109 -1.09 -10.38 -5.53
CA ILE A 109 -1.73 -10.76 -6.78
C ILE A 109 -1.09 -9.90 -7.87
N ASN A 110 -0.40 -10.54 -8.81
CA ASN A 110 0.33 -9.87 -9.87
C ASN A 110 -0.26 -10.26 -11.23
N LYS A 111 -0.57 -9.26 -12.06
CA LYS A 111 -1.00 -9.47 -13.45
C LYS A 111 0.05 -8.85 -14.39
N PRO A 112 0.66 -9.62 -15.32
CA PRO A 112 1.70 -9.11 -16.21
C PRO A 112 1.25 -7.91 -17.06
N GLU A 113 -0.05 -7.74 -17.27
CA GLU A 113 -0.62 -6.68 -18.10
C GLU A 113 -0.75 -5.33 -17.37
N VAL A 114 -0.52 -5.29 -16.05
CA VAL A 114 -0.70 -4.09 -15.22
C VAL A 114 0.54 -3.85 -14.36
N ASP A 115 1.07 -2.64 -14.36
CA ASP A 115 2.22 -2.23 -13.56
C ASP A 115 1.82 -1.87 -12.10
N VAL A 116 0.89 -2.65 -11.55
CA VAL A 116 0.29 -2.48 -10.22
C VAL A 116 0.13 -3.86 -9.58
N VAL A 117 0.54 -4.00 -8.32
CA VAL A 117 0.29 -5.20 -7.53
C VAL A 117 -0.91 -5.01 -6.61
N ALA A 118 -1.77 -6.02 -6.52
CA ALA A 118 -2.82 -6.03 -5.51
C ALA A 118 -2.35 -6.83 -4.29
N TYR A 119 -2.54 -6.28 -3.10
CA TYR A 119 -2.32 -6.97 -1.84
C TYR A 119 -3.66 -7.33 -1.21
N LEU A 120 -3.80 -8.54 -0.70
CA LEU A 120 -4.95 -8.96 0.10
C LEU A 120 -4.46 -9.28 1.51
N THR A 121 -5.08 -8.64 2.51
CA THR A 121 -4.72 -8.82 3.92
C THR A 121 -5.93 -8.68 4.85
N THR A 122 -5.70 -8.80 6.15
CA THR A 122 -6.72 -8.64 7.19
C THR A 122 -6.84 -7.19 7.64
N THR A 123 -8.00 -6.85 8.21
CA THR A 123 -8.22 -5.51 8.83
C THR A 123 -7.18 -5.19 9.91
N GLU A 124 -6.78 -6.19 10.69
CA GLU A 124 -5.78 -6.03 11.75
C GLU A 124 -4.41 -5.65 11.17
N PHE A 125 -3.95 -6.39 10.16
CA PHE A 125 -2.68 -6.14 9.52
C PHE A 125 -2.67 -4.79 8.80
N ALA A 126 -3.75 -4.45 8.09
CA ALA A 126 -3.90 -3.16 7.41
C ALA A 126 -3.79 -1.97 8.39
N ARG A 127 -4.25 -2.11 9.64
CA ARG A 127 -4.07 -1.09 10.68
C ARG A 127 -2.61 -1.00 11.14
N LYS A 128 -1.94 -2.14 11.30
CA LYS A 128 -0.53 -2.20 11.72
C LYS A 128 0.39 -1.47 10.75
N VAL A 129 0.18 -1.63 9.44
CA VAL A 129 1.08 -1.07 8.39
C VAL A 129 0.86 0.39 8.02
N ARG A 130 -0.14 1.07 8.62
CA ARG A 130 -0.35 2.53 8.45
C ARG A 130 0.71 3.38 9.15
N VAL A 131 1.43 2.77 10.08
CA VAL A 131 2.62 3.32 10.75
C VAL A 131 3.81 2.49 10.27
N LYS A 132 4.94 3.13 9.96
CA LYS A 132 6.17 2.41 9.63
C LYS A 132 6.48 1.42 10.76
N PHE A 133 6.84 0.19 10.39
CA PHE A 133 7.41 -0.73 11.36
C PHE A 133 8.64 -0.08 11.97
N ASP A 134 8.63 0.17 13.28
CA ASP A 134 9.87 0.42 13.98
C ASP A 134 10.75 -0.81 13.78
N ASN A 135 12.03 -0.60 13.45
CA ASN A 135 13.04 -1.66 13.24
C ASN A 135 13.29 -2.55 14.49
N LEU A 136 12.40 -2.51 15.50
CA LEU A 136 12.51 -3.15 16.81
C LEU A 136 11.46 -4.23 17.07
N THR A 137 10.61 -4.60 16.10
CA THR A 137 9.72 -5.77 16.25
C THR A 137 9.95 -6.80 15.15
N GLN A 138 11.19 -7.28 15.09
CA GLN A 138 11.46 -8.67 14.72
C GLN A 138 11.53 -9.49 16.02
N LEU A 139 10.42 -10.13 16.36
CA LEU A 139 10.36 -11.34 17.19
C LEU A 139 9.38 -12.30 16.53
#